data_AF-V5IB94-F1
#
_entry.id   AF-V5IB94-F1
#
_cell.length_a   1.000
_cell.length_b   1.000
_cell.length_c   1.000
_cell.angle_alpha   90.00
_cell.angle_beta   90.00
_cell.angle_gamma   90.00
#
_symmetry.space_group_name_H-M   'P 1'
#
loop_
_entity.id
_entity.type
_entity.pdbx_description
1 polymer ?
#
loop_
_entity_poly.entity_id
_entity_poly.type
_entity_poly.pdbx_seq_one_letter_code
_entity_poly.pdbx_strand_id
1 'polypeptide(L)'
;MAVNERNQRLLQPCIPLLLSAAVSRDGGRYLQTVSLLCLTNLALSDEAHEAFRGRLHQLCILVETGEGNVRLQTLKLLVNLSCNSSMVPYLLAAKAPQNLHSLLDGPDREVTLRVLTYLANVVSCAVKRGHTSLLSLPQEHRAAAPETLYAALWGAPSADHLRARTRALVLSSDEDISFQAGRVYDALTR
;
A
#
# COMPACT_ATOMS: atom_id res chain seq x y z
N MET A 1 0.76 10.48 19.12
CA MET A 1 1.91 11.41 19.20
C MET A 1 1.62 12.57 18.26
N ALA A 2 1.72 13.81 18.74
CA ALA A 2 1.49 14.98 17.90
C ALA A 2 2.59 15.06 16.83
N VAL A 3 2.19 15.33 15.59
CA VAL A 3 3.10 15.49 14.45
C VAL A 3 3.84 16.82 14.64
N ASN A 4 5.17 16.75 14.75
CA ASN A 4 6.04 17.90 14.85
C ASN A 4 7.19 17.68 13.84
N GLU A 5 7.33 18.59 12.87
CA GLU A 5 8.32 18.48 11.80
C GLU A 5 9.76 18.35 12.32
N ARG A 6 10.09 19.02 13.44
CA ARG A 6 11.41 18.90 14.07
C ARG A 6 11.64 17.48 14.57
N ASN A 7 10.63 16.87 15.20
CA ASN A 7 10.72 15.49 15.67
C ASN A 7 10.79 14.50 14.50
N GLN A 8 10.08 14.75 13.40
CA GLN A 8 10.17 13.92 12.20
C GLN A 8 11.59 13.92 11.62
N ARG A 9 12.21 15.09 11.47
CA ARG A 9 13.61 15.18 10.98
C ARG A 9 14.60 14.47 11.89
N LEU A 10 14.45 14.60 13.21
CA LEU A 10 15.33 13.93 14.18
C LEU A 10 15.20 12.40 14.15
N LEU A 11 14.02 11.89 13.78
CA LEU A 11 13.72 10.44 13.78
C LEU A 11 13.90 9.77 12.41
N GLN A 12 14.09 10.53 11.32
CA GLN A 12 14.37 9.97 9.98
C GLN A 12 15.55 8.97 9.97
N PRO A 13 16.69 9.23 10.66
CA PRO A 13 17.78 8.26 10.72
C PRO A 13 17.40 6.92 11.38
N CYS A 14 16.31 6.88 12.16
CA CYS A 14 15.81 5.67 12.80
C CYS A 14 14.95 4.80 11.87
N ILE A 15 14.56 5.28 10.68
CA ILE A 15 13.68 4.53 9.76
C ILE A 15 14.19 3.11 9.48
N PRO A 16 15.49 2.86 9.17
CA PRO A 16 15.97 1.50 8.93
C PRO A 16 15.81 0.57 10.15
N LEU A 17 16.05 1.09 11.36
CA LEU A 17 15.89 0.32 12.61
C LEU A 17 14.40 0.02 12.87
N LEU A 18 13.54 1.02 12.69
CA LEU A 18 12.10 0.86 12.84
C LEU A 18 11.52 -0.11 11.82
N LEU A 19 11.99 -0.07 10.57
CA LEU A 19 11.60 -1.03 9.53
C LEU A 19 12.02 -2.45 9.91
N SER A 20 13.25 -2.64 10.41
CA SER A 20 13.72 -3.93 10.90
C SER A 20 12.82 -4.46 12.03
N ALA A 21 12.51 -3.62 13.02
CA ALA A 21 11.64 -3.96 14.13
C ALA A 21 10.19 -4.22 13.72
N ALA A 22 9.69 -3.55 12.68
CA ALA A 22 8.34 -3.75 12.16
C ALA A 22 8.19 -5.10 11.44
N VAL A 23 9.20 -5.52 10.67
CA VAL A 23 9.14 -6.74 9.85
C VAL A 23 9.68 -7.98 10.57
N SER A 24 10.51 -7.81 11.60
CA SER A 24 10.97 -8.92 12.45
C SER A 24 9.86 -9.40 13.37
N ARG A 25 9.76 -10.72 13.55
CA ARG A 25 8.87 -11.35 14.53
C ARG A 25 9.50 -11.43 15.93
N ASP A 26 10.80 -11.22 16.05
CA ASP A 26 11.58 -11.48 17.26
C ASP A 26 11.24 -10.51 18.41
N GLY A 27 10.82 -9.29 18.08
CA GLY A 27 10.40 -8.28 19.06
C GLY A 27 8.94 -8.41 19.52
N GLY A 28 8.18 -9.35 18.98
CA GLY A 28 6.76 -9.55 19.26
C GLY A 28 5.84 -8.46 18.69
N ARG A 29 4.53 -8.71 18.76
CA ARG A 29 3.49 -7.86 18.14
C ARG A 29 3.46 -6.43 18.65
N TYR A 30 3.80 -6.22 19.93
CA TYR A 30 3.82 -4.88 20.52
C TYR A 30 4.88 -3.99 19.84
N LEU A 31 6.12 -4.50 19.73
CA LEU A 31 7.20 -3.76 19.07
C LEU A 31 6.85 -3.48 17.60
N GLN A 32 6.36 -4.49 16.87
CA GLN A 32 5.93 -4.30 15.48
C GLN A 32 4.89 -3.18 15.35
N THR A 33 3.88 -3.18 16.21
CA THR A 33 2.80 -2.18 16.17
C THR A 33 3.32 -0.77 16.46
N VAL A 34 4.17 -0.60 17.49
CA VAL A 34 4.74 0.71 17.84
C VAL A 34 5.69 1.20 16.75
N SER A 35 6.51 0.31 16.18
CA SER A 35 7.38 0.64 15.06
C SER A 35 6.59 1.08 13.83
N LEU A 36 5.53 0.36 13.45
CA LEU A 36 4.65 0.73 12.35
C LEU A 36 3.93 2.06 12.59
N LEU A 37 3.48 2.32 13.82
CA LEU A 37 2.87 3.60 14.17
C LEU A 37 3.86 4.77 14.00
N CYS A 38 5.10 4.59 14.44
CA CYS A 38 6.17 5.58 14.26
C CYS A 38 6.46 5.81 12.78
N LEU A 39 6.65 4.73 12.01
CA LEU A 39 6.89 4.78 10.57
C LEU A 39 5.73 5.45 9.81
N THR A 40 4.48 5.17 10.17
CA THR A 40 3.30 5.79 9.56
C THR A 40 3.32 7.31 9.74
N ASN A 41 3.70 7.79 10.94
CA ASN A 41 3.82 9.23 11.21
C ASN A 41 5.02 9.86 10.48
N LEU A 42 6.12 9.13 10.31
CA LEU A 42 7.29 9.61 9.54
C LEU A 42 6.98 9.69 8.05
N ALA A 43 6.16 8.77 7.53
CA ALA A 43 5.67 8.78 6.15
C ALA A 43 4.59 9.84 5.87
N LEU A 44 4.31 10.76 6.81
CA LEU A 44 3.53 11.95 6.48
C LEU A 44 4.36 12.98 5.67
N SER A 45 5.69 12.81 5.66
CA SER A 45 6.64 13.67 4.96
C SER A 45 7.30 12.88 3.81
N ASP A 46 7.25 13.45 2.61
CA ASP A 46 7.75 12.82 1.39
C ASP A 46 9.27 12.58 1.43
N GLU A 47 10.00 13.40 2.16
CA GLU A 47 11.46 13.31 2.35
C GLU A 47 11.88 11.97 2.97
N ALA A 48 11.01 11.35 3.77
CA ALA A 48 11.28 10.08 4.42
C ALA A 48 11.08 8.87 3.48
N HIS A 49 10.36 9.02 2.37
CA HIS A 49 9.82 7.88 1.60
C HIS A 49 10.88 7.04 0.89
N GLU A 50 12.01 7.64 0.49
CA GLU A 50 13.11 6.90 -0.14
C GLU A 50 13.64 5.76 0.73
N ALA A 51 13.70 5.97 2.05
CA ALA A 51 14.18 4.97 3.01
C ALA A 51 13.31 3.70 3.06
N PHE A 52 12.08 3.74 2.52
CA PHE A 52 11.15 2.61 2.52
C PHE A 52 11.28 1.69 1.31
N ARG A 53 11.91 2.14 0.21
CA ARG A 53 11.94 1.41 -1.09
C ARG A 53 12.43 -0.03 -0.93
N GLY A 54 13.54 -0.23 -0.22
CA GLY A 54 14.14 -1.56 0.02
C GLY A 54 13.37 -2.48 0.99
N ARG A 55 12.18 -2.09 1.44
CA ARG A 55 11.33 -2.85 2.37
C ARG A 55 9.88 -3.00 1.92
N LEU A 56 9.51 -2.48 0.75
CA LEU A 56 8.11 -2.54 0.26
C LEU A 56 7.59 -3.98 0.15
N HIS A 57 8.42 -4.91 -0.32
CA HIS A 57 8.04 -6.32 -0.41
C HIS A 57 7.66 -6.92 0.95
N GLN A 58 8.47 -6.66 1.99
CA GLN A 58 8.19 -7.12 3.35
C GLN A 58 6.95 -6.46 3.95
N LEU A 59 6.71 -5.17 3.66
CA LEU A 59 5.49 -4.49 4.08
C LEU A 59 4.26 -5.14 3.43
N CYS A 60 4.30 -5.50 2.15
CA CYS A 60 3.19 -6.21 1.51
C CYS A 60 2.96 -7.61 2.09
N ILE A 61 4.03 -8.36 2.42
CA ILE A 61 3.90 -9.63 3.16
C ILE A 61 3.25 -9.41 4.54
N LEU A 62 3.54 -8.29 5.20
CA LEU A 62 2.96 -7.96 6.50
C LEU A 62 1.47 -7.58 6.40
N VAL A 63 1.02 -7.04 5.27
CA VAL A 63 -0.42 -6.91 4.98
C VAL A 63 -1.07 -8.29 4.84
N GLU A 64 -0.41 -9.21 4.13
CA GLU A 64 -0.91 -10.57 3.89
C GLU A 64 -1.01 -11.38 5.19
N THR A 65 0.06 -11.36 6.00
CA THR A 65 0.23 -12.25 7.16
C THR A 65 -0.02 -11.59 8.51
N GLY A 66 -0.03 -10.26 8.59
CA GLY A 66 -0.24 -9.52 9.83
C GLY A 66 -1.68 -9.65 10.31
N GLU A 67 -1.88 -9.59 11.63
CA GLU A 67 -3.19 -9.66 12.27
C GLU A 67 -3.53 -8.35 12.99
N GLY A 68 -4.83 -8.03 13.06
CA GLY A 68 -5.36 -6.87 13.77
C GLY A 68 -4.60 -5.57 13.47
N ASN A 69 -4.06 -4.95 14.52
CA ASN A 69 -3.38 -3.66 14.42
C ASN A 69 -2.13 -3.67 13.53
N VAL A 70 -1.41 -4.79 13.44
CA VAL A 70 -0.20 -4.86 12.60
C VAL A 70 -0.57 -4.67 11.12
N ARG A 71 -1.61 -5.37 10.65
CA ARG A 71 -2.13 -5.24 9.29
C ARG A 71 -2.62 -3.81 9.04
N LEU A 72 -3.46 -3.29 9.93
CA LEU A 72 -4.07 -1.98 9.76
C LEU A 72 -3.02 -0.86 9.73
N GLN A 73 -2.01 -0.91 10.60
CA GLN A 73 -0.93 0.09 10.61
C GLN A 73 -0.03 -0.03 9.38
N THR A 74 0.23 -1.25 8.91
CA THR A 74 0.96 -1.46 7.65
C THR A 74 0.22 -0.85 6.46
N LEU A 75 -1.10 -1.05 6.39
CA LEU A 75 -1.94 -0.44 5.35
C LEU A 75 -1.94 1.09 5.43
N LYS A 76 -2.02 1.68 6.63
CA LYS A 76 -1.92 3.14 6.81
C LYS A 76 -0.56 3.69 6.33
N LEU A 77 0.53 2.99 6.63
CA LEU A 77 1.84 3.34 6.10
C LEU A 77 1.86 3.29 4.57
N LEU A 78 1.35 2.20 3.95
CA LEU A 78 1.29 2.08 2.49
C LEU A 78 0.41 3.16 1.85
N VAL A 79 -0.70 3.55 2.48
CA VAL A 79 -1.54 4.68 2.04
C VAL A 79 -0.71 5.96 2.00
N ASN A 80 0.03 6.29 3.07
CA ASN A 80 0.87 7.47 3.12
C ASN A 80 1.95 7.45 2.01
N LEU A 81 2.65 6.32 1.86
CA LEU A 81 3.64 6.15 0.79
C LEU A 81 3.02 6.30 -0.61
N SER A 82 1.80 5.81 -0.82
CA SER A 82 1.10 5.88 -2.12
C SER A 82 0.63 7.28 -2.51
N CYS A 83 0.51 8.22 -1.56
CA CYS A 83 0.25 9.62 -1.87
C CYS A 83 1.43 10.28 -2.60
N ASN A 84 2.64 9.73 -2.43
CA ASN A 84 3.82 10.21 -3.12
C ASN A 84 3.99 9.53 -4.48
N SER A 85 3.77 10.33 -5.52
CA SER A 85 3.88 9.89 -6.90
C SER A 85 5.24 9.30 -7.31
N SER A 86 6.33 9.66 -6.63
CA SER A 86 7.68 9.09 -6.88
C SER A 86 7.82 7.66 -6.34
N MET A 87 6.97 7.26 -5.38
CA MET A 87 6.96 5.91 -4.81
C MET A 87 6.15 4.92 -5.64
N VAL A 88 5.21 5.40 -6.46
CA VAL A 88 4.28 4.56 -7.24
C VAL A 88 4.98 3.50 -8.11
N PRO A 89 6.05 3.80 -8.88
CA PRO A 89 6.77 2.76 -9.63
C PRO A 89 7.31 1.63 -8.76
N TYR A 90 7.80 1.95 -7.56
CA TYR A 90 8.33 0.97 -6.61
C TYR A 90 7.21 0.18 -5.93
N LEU A 91 6.07 0.82 -5.65
CA LEU A 91 4.88 0.15 -5.11
C LEU A 91 4.28 -0.83 -6.13
N LEU A 92 4.26 -0.46 -7.41
CA LEU A 92 3.82 -1.35 -8.50
C LEU A 92 4.74 -2.56 -8.67
N ALA A 93 6.04 -2.37 -8.51
CA ALA A 93 7.05 -3.42 -8.56
C ALA A 93 7.06 -4.31 -7.30
N ALA A 94 6.52 -3.84 -6.18
CA ALA A 94 6.43 -4.64 -4.95
C ALA A 94 5.44 -5.80 -5.11
N LYS A 95 5.54 -6.78 -4.21
CA LYS A 95 4.62 -7.93 -4.20
C LYS A 95 3.20 -7.47 -3.86
N ALA A 96 2.20 -8.02 -4.55
CA ALA A 96 0.81 -7.91 -4.17
C ALA A 96 0.50 -8.85 -2.98
N PRO A 97 -0.26 -8.40 -1.96
CA PRO A 97 -0.80 -9.31 -0.96
C PRO A 97 -1.63 -10.41 -1.65
N GLN A 98 -1.30 -11.68 -1.44
CA GLN A 98 -1.99 -12.79 -2.11
C GLN A 98 -3.47 -12.89 -1.70
N ASN A 99 -3.77 -12.41 -0.50
CA ASN A 99 -5.11 -12.36 0.05
C ASN A 99 -5.86 -11.06 -0.30
N LEU A 100 -5.41 -10.27 -1.29
CA LEU A 100 -5.98 -8.96 -1.64
C LEU A 100 -7.51 -9.00 -1.80
N HIS A 101 -8.04 -9.98 -2.53
CA HIS A 101 -9.48 -10.12 -2.75
C HIS A 101 -10.23 -10.36 -1.44
N SER A 102 -9.71 -11.26 -0.59
CA SER A 102 -10.29 -11.51 0.73
C SER A 102 -10.25 -10.28 1.66
N LEU A 103 -9.26 -9.39 1.50
CA LEU A 103 -9.20 -8.14 2.26
C LEU A 103 -10.28 -7.14 1.82
N LEU A 104 -10.77 -7.22 0.57
CA LEU A 104 -11.87 -6.41 0.05
C LEU A 104 -13.26 -7.02 0.34
N ASP A 105 -13.31 -8.33 0.57
CA ASP A 105 -14.52 -9.08 0.94
C ASP A 105 -14.71 -9.20 2.46
N GLY A 106 -13.68 -8.84 3.24
CA GLY A 106 -13.68 -8.98 4.69
C GLY A 106 -14.68 -8.06 5.39
N PRO A 107 -15.09 -8.43 6.63
CA PRO A 107 -16.02 -7.64 7.44
C PRO A 107 -15.38 -6.40 8.08
N ASP A 108 -14.04 -6.30 8.07
CA ASP A 108 -13.32 -5.18 8.66
C ASP A 108 -13.33 -3.97 7.72
N ARG A 109 -14.26 -3.06 7.98
CA ARG A 109 -14.44 -1.81 7.24
C ARG A 109 -13.13 -1.03 7.09
N GLU A 110 -12.35 -0.87 8.17
CA GLU A 110 -11.13 -0.06 8.14
C GLU A 110 -10.06 -0.71 7.27
N VAL A 111 -9.93 -2.03 7.30
CA VAL A 111 -9.02 -2.75 6.39
C VAL A 111 -9.45 -2.55 4.94
N THR A 112 -10.72 -2.78 4.62
CA THR A 112 -11.26 -2.60 3.26
C THR A 112 -11.02 -1.18 2.74
N LEU A 113 -11.34 -0.17 3.56
CA LEU A 113 -11.15 1.24 3.20
C LEU A 113 -9.68 1.58 2.95
N ARG A 114 -8.74 1.09 3.78
CA ARG A 114 -7.31 1.38 3.59
C ARG A 114 -6.74 0.66 2.38
N VAL A 115 -7.17 -0.57 2.09
CA VAL A 115 -6.79 -1.28 0.86
C VAL A 115 -7.28 -0.50 -0.36
N LEU A 116 -8.57 -0.12 -0.40
CA LEU A 116 -9.12 0.67 -1.51
C LEU A 116 -8.41 2.02 -1.68
N THR A 117 -8.14 2.72 -0.59
CA THR A 117 -7.43 4.01 -0.64
C THR A 117 -6.02 3.85 -1.21
N TYR A 118 -5.30 2.82 -0.77
CA TYR A 118 -3.97 2.49 -1.27
C TYR A 118 -3.99 2.20 -2.78
N LEU A 119 -4.88 1.31 -3.22
CA LEU A 119 -5.04 0.97 -4.63
C LEU A 119 -5.47 2.19 -5.45
N ALA A 120 -6.41 3.00 -4.95
CA ALA A 120 -6.90 4.19 -5.62
C ALA A 120 -5.79 5.19 -5.88
N ASN A 121 -4.91 5.42 -4.90
CA ASN A 121 -3.76 6.30 -5.04
C ASN A 121 -2.76 5.78 -6.07
N VAL A 122 -2.38 4.50 -5.97
CA VAL A 122 -1.43 3.85 -6.89
C VAL A 122 -1.95 3.86 -8.33
N VAL A 123 -3.15 3.34 -8.57
CA VAL A 123 -3.72 3.22 -9.92
C VAL A 123 -4.00 4.61 -10.52
N SER A 124 -4.61 5.52 -9.76
CA SER A 124 -4.88 6.88 -10.26
C SER A 124 -3.60 7.60 -10.66
N CYS A 125 -2.54 7.48 -9.86
CA CYS A 125 -1.26 8.10 -10.19
C CYS A 125 -0.59 7.41 -11.39
N ALA A 126 -0.63 6.08 -11.44
CA ALA A 126 -0.03 5.31 -12.53
C ALA A 126 -0.67 5.67 -13.87
N VAL A 127 -2.00 5.68 -13.95
CA VAL A 127 -2.75 6.05 -15.16
C VAL A 127 -2.47 7.50 -15.56
N LYS A 128 -2.53 8.45 -14.61
CA LYS A 128 -2.24 9.87 -14.89
C LYS A 128 -0.83 10.11 -15.42
N ARG A 129 0.15 9.28 -15.03
CA ARG A 129 1.56 9.39 -15.46
C ARG A 129 1.93 8.49 -16.63
N GLY A 130 1.00 7.70 -17.15
CA GLY A 130 1.29 6.72 -18.20
C GLY A 130 2.12 5.53 -17.72
N HIS A 131 2.17 5.26 -16.41
CA HIS A 131 2.86 4.11 -15.82
C HIS A 131 2.00 2.83 -15.86
N THR A 132 1.29 2.62 -16.97
CA THR A 132 0.44 1.43 -17.19
C THR A 132 1.17 0.33 -17.96
N SER A 133 2.36 0.62 -18.48
CA SER A 133 3.22 -0.35 -19.17
C SER A 133 4.36 -0.82 -18.26
N LEU A 134 4.72 -2.10 -18.33
CA LEU A 134 5.89 -2.69 -17.64
C LEU A 134 7.19 -1.90 -17.85
N LEU A 135 7.34 -1.21 -18.98
CA LEU A 135 8.51 -0.38 -19.29
C LEU A 135 8.68 0.83 -18.35
N SER A 136 7.59 1.24 -17.68
CA SER A 136 7.57 2.34 -16.72
C SER A 136 8.02 1.94 -15.30
N LEU A 137 8.22 0.65 -15.04
CA LEU A 137 8.75 0.16 -13.78
C LEU A 137 10.28 0.38 -13.69
N PRO A 138 10.85 0.53 -12.48
CA PRO A 138 12.30 0.63 -12.28
C PRO A 138 13.03 -0.53 -12.99
N GLN A 139 14.17 -0.25 -13.63
CA GLN A 139 14.88 -1.23 -14.47
C GLN A 139 15.15 -2.57 -13.77
N GLU A 140 15.52 -2.50 -12.49
CA GLU A 140 15.76 -3.64 -11.59
C GLU A 140 14.52 -4.51 -11.31
N HIS A 141 13.32 -4.03 -11.67
CA HIS A 141 12.04 -4.69 -11.43
C HIS A 141 11.22 -4.90 -12.72
N ARG A 142 11.83 -4.74 -13.90
CA ARG A 142 11.15 -4.88 -15.21
C ARG A 142 10.79 -6.32 -15.60
N ALA A 143 11.27 -7.33 -14.88
CA ALA A 143 10.71 -8.66 -15.01
C ALA A 143 9.30 -8.64 -14.39
N ALA A 144 8.27 -8.78 -15.23
CA ALA A 144 6.90 -8.94 -14.76
C ALA A 144 6.81 -10.22 -13.92
N ALA A 145 7.07 -10.11 -12.61
CA ALA A 145 6.80 -11.19 -11.71
C ALA A 145 5.28 -11.26 -11.54
N PRO A 146 4.65 -12.43 -11.72
CA PRO A 146 3.20 -12.59 -11.57
C PRO A 146 2.70 -12.17 -10.19
N GLU A 147 3.62 -12.13 -9.21
CA GLU A 147 3.36 -11.73 -7.83
C GLU A 147 3.37 -10.22 -7.59
N THR A 148 3.63 -9.39 -8.60
CA THR A 148 3.71 -7.93 -8.42
C THR A 148 2.34 -7.28 -8.29
N LEU A 149 2.28 -6.11 -7.63
CA LEU A 149 1.07 -5.29 -7.60
C LEU A 149 0.65 -4.88 -9.01
N TYR A 150 1.60 -4.60 -9.90
CA TYR A 150 1.32 -4.37 -11.31
C TYR A 150 0.51 -5.52 -11.94
N ALA A 151 0.97 -6.77 -11.75
CA ALA A 151 0.28 -7.95 -12.26
C ALA A 151 -1.10 -8.13 -11.59
N ALA A 152 -1.25 -7.82 -10.30
CA ALA A 152 -2.55 -7.89 -9.63
C ALA A 152 -3.56 -6.86 -10.18
N LEU A 153 -3.09 -5.68 -10.62
CA LEU A 153 -3.90 -4.57 -11.11
C LEU A 153 -4.28 -4.67 -12.59
N TRP A 154 -3.35 -5.11 -13.46
CA TRP A 154 -3.56 -5.17 -14.92
C TRP A 154 -3.43 -6.58 -15.52
N GLY A 155 -2.91 -7.55 -14.77
CA GLY A 155 -2.79 -8.94 -15.22
C GLY A 155 -4.06 -9.75 -14.99
N ALA A 156 -4.50 -10.48 -16.02
CA ALA A 156 -5.59 -11.45 -15.88
C ALA A 156 -5.11 -12.71 -15.13
N PRO A 157 -5.96 -13.36 -14.30
CA PRO A 157 -7.37 -13.03 -14.04
C PRO A 157 -7.59 -12.05 -12.87
N SER A 158 -6.53 -11.69 -12.13
CA SER A 158 -6.65 -10.86 -10.91
C SER A 158 -7.29 -9.50 -11.19
N ALA A 159 -6.90 -8.86 -12.30
CA ALA A 159 -7.43 -7.56 -12.71
C ALA A 159 -8.94 -7.60 -13.03
N ASP A 160 -9.46 -8.69 -13.60
CA ASP A 160 -10.89 -8.86 -13.87
C ASP A 160 -11.68 -8.97 -12.56
N HIS A 161 -11.18 -9.75 -11.61
CA HIS A 161 -11.79 -9.90 -10.30
C HIS A 161 -11.81 -8.57 -9.54
N LEU A 162 -10.68 -7.85 -9.54
CA LEU A 162 -10.59 -6.55 -8.89
C LEU A 162 -11.58 -5.55 -9.50
N ARG A 163 -11.68 -5.47 -10.83
CA ARG A 163 -12.66 -4.60 -11.52
C ARG A 163 -14.10 -4.96 -11.18
N ALA A 164 -14.44 -6.25 -11.17
CA ALA A 164 -15.77 -6.71 -10.78
C ALA A 164 -16.09 -6.33 -9.32
N ARG A 165 -15.12 -6.52 -8.42
CA ARG A 165 -15.29 -6.22 -7.01
C ARG A 165 -15.41 -4.71 -6.74
N THR A 166 -14.57 -3.89 -7.33
CA THR A 166 -14.66 -2.42 -7.17
C THR A 166 -15.96 -1.89 -7.76
N ARG A 167 -16.44 -2.45 -8.88
CA ARG A 167 -17.77 -2.11 -9.43
C ARG A 167 -18.90 -2.38 -8.44
N ALA A 168 -18.86 -3.51 -7.73
CA ALA A 168 -19.85 -3.81 -6.70
C ALA A 168 -19.74 -2.86 -5.50
N LEU A 169 -18.52 -2.55 -5.05
CA LEU A 169 -18.26 -1.67 -3.90
C LEU A 169 -18.62 -0.21 -4.16
N VAL A 170 -18.65 0.25 -5.41
CA VAL A 170 -19.20 1.57 -5.78
C VAL A 170 -20.65 1.73 -5.32
N LEU A 171 -21.43 0.64 -5.26
CA LEU A 171 -22.81 0.66 -4.80
C LEU A 171 -22.96 0.45 -3.28
N SER A 172 -21.85 0.47 -2.54
CA SER A 172 -21.86 0.38 -1.07
C SER A 172 -22.63 1.56 -0.45
N SER A 173 -23.35 1.29 0.65
CA SER A 173 -23.95 2.34 1.48
C SER A 173 -22.91 3.18 2.25
N ASP A 174 -21.68 2.67 2.35
CA ASP A 174 -20.56 3.39 2.95
C ASP A 174 -19.92 4.32 1.92
N GLU A 175 -20.08 5.62 2.12
CA GLU A 175 -19.66 6.66 1.19
C GLU A 175 -18.15 6.67 0.94
N ASP A 176 -17.33 6.42 1.98
CA ASP A 176 -15.88 6.38 1.84
C ASP A 176 -15.45 5.18 0.99
N ILE A 177 -16.03 4.00 1.25
CA ILE A 177 -15.76 2.79 0.48
C ILE A 177 -16.22 2.98 -0.96
N SER A 178 -17.44 3.49 -1.17
CA SER A 178 -17.98 3.77 -2.51
C SER A 178 -17.08 4.72 -3.28
N PHE A 179 -16.66 5.83 -2.66
CA PHE A 179 -15.78 6.81 -3.27
C PHE A 179 -14.42 6.23 -3.66
N GLN A 180 -13.75 5.50 -2.76
CA GLN A 180 -12.44 4.91 -3.06
C GLN A 180 -12.56 3.79 -4.09
N ALA A 181 -13.61 2.96 -4.03
CA ALA A 181 -13.87 1.93 -5.03
C ALA A 181 -14.11 2.52 -6.42
N GLY A 182 -14.84 3.64 -6.51
CA GLY A 182 -15.05 4.38 -7.75
C GLY A 182 -13.75 4.87 -8.36
N ARG A 183 -12.86 5.45 -7.54
CA ARG A 183 -11.52 5.86 -7.99
C ARG A 183 -10.70 4.70 -8.55
N VAL A 184 -10.75 3.52 -7.94
CA VAL A 184 -10.05 2.33 -8.46
C VAL A 184 -10.69 1.87 -9.77
N TYR A 185 -12.02 1.69 -9.79
CA TYR A 185 -12.76 1.21 -10.94
C TYR A 185 -12.55 2.11 -12.17
N ASP A 186 -12.79 3.42 -12.02
CA ASP A 186 -12.66 4.39 -13.11
C ASP A 186 -11.25 4.43 -13.69
N ALA A 187 -10.23 4.25 -12.85
CA ALA A 187 -8.85 4.27 -13.29
C ALA A 187 -8.45 2.96 -14.01
N LEU A 188 -9.02 1.81 -13.62
CA LEU A 188 -8.77 0.52 -14.29
C LEU A 188 -9.55 0.35 -15.60
N THR A 189 -10.59 1.15 -15.84
CA THR A 189 -11.42 1.09 -17.07
C THR A 189 -11.01 2.10 -18.15
N ARG A 190 -10.00 2.93 -17.90
CA ARG A 190 -9.43 3.87 -18.87
C ARG A 190 -8.30 3.22 -19.66
#